data_AF-A0A8J6G3A2-F1
#
_entry.id   AF-A0A8J6G3A2-F1
#
_cell.length_a   1.000
_cell.length_b   1.000
_cell.length_c   1.000
_cell.angle_alpha   90.00
_cell.angle_beta   90.00
_cell.angle_gamma   90.00
#
_symmetry.space_group_name_H-M   'P 1'
#
loop_
_entity.id
_entity.type
_entity.pdbx_description
1 polymer ?
#
loop_
_entity_poly.entity_id
_entity_poly.type
_entity_poly.pdbx_seq_one_letter_code
_entity_poly.pdbx_strand_id
1 'polypeptide(L)'
;MCLREQSYPRVHPGAWSMVSLLQTAELCSLRRREESCRETLQQLIMMSLPNVLIIGKNPFSEQGTEEVKKLLLLLLGCAVQCQKKEEFIERIQGLDFDTKAAVAAHIQEVTHNQENVFDLQWMEVTDMSQEDIEPLLKNMASHLKRLIDERDEHSETIVELSEERDGLHFLPHASSSAQSPCSSPGMKRTESRQHLSVELADAKAKIRRLRQELEEKTEQLLDCKQELEQIEMELKRLQQENMNLLSDARSARMYRDELDALREKAVRVDKLESELSRYKERLHDIEFYKARVEELKEDNQVLLETKTMLEDQLEGTRARSDKLHELEKENLQLKAKLHDMEMAMKGDRDRDPHWSTGQKFQGPNQEQKEREHKQGTQDREGCTHTLRQWGCSIRISPRPAGLGLKKHEIKPDSLNIADNEDY
;
A
#
# COMPACT_ATOMS: atom_id res chain seq x y z
N MET A 1 69.96 1.17 -41.72
CA MET A 1 68.64 1.55 -42.25
C MET A 1 68.26 0.56 -43.34
N CYS A 2 67.55 -0.51 -42.98
CA CYS A 2 66.84 -1.39 -43.91
C CYS A 2 65.49 -1.66 -43.25
N LEU A 3 64.48 -0.88 -43.64
CA LEU A 3 63.08 -1.15 -43.32
C LEU A 3 62.66 -2.35 -44.17
N ARG A 4 62.58 -3.52 -43.54
CA ARG A 4 61.97 -4.69 -44.14
C ARG A 4 60.47 -4.52 -43.95
N GLU A 5 59.75 -4.17 -45.01
CA GLU A 5 58.28 -4.27 -45.06
C GLU A 5 57.92 -5.73 -44.72
N GLN A 6 57.45 -5.96 -43.49
CA GLN A 6 56.73 -7.18 -43.16
C GLN A 6 55.34 -7.04 -43.76
N SER A 7 55.12 -7.79 -44.84
CA SER A 7 53.82 -7.95 -45.46
C SER A 7 52.83 -8.47 -44.42
N TYR A 8 51.89 -7.63 -43.99
CA TYR A 8 50.75 -8.06 -43.19
C TYR A 8 49.92 -9.08 -44.01
N PRO A 9 49.53 -10.22 -43.44
CA PRO A 9 48.64 -11.14 -44.13
C PRO A 9 47.29 -10.46 -44.37
N ARG A 10 46.84 -10.42 -45.62
CA ARG A 10 45.48 -9.99 -45.98
C ARG A 10 44.49 -10.87 -45.20
N VAL A 11 43.73 -10.25 -44.30
CA VAL A 11 42.64 -10.90 -43.58
C VAL A 11 41.63 -11.41 -44.61
N HIS A 12 41.43 -12.73 -44.63
CA HIS A 12 40.50 -13.38 -45.56
C HIS A 12 39.06 -12.87 -45.31
N PRO A 13 38.22 -12.66 -46.34
CA PRO A 13 36.82 -12.23 -46.17
C PRO A 13 35.99 -13.14 -45.25
N GLY A 14 36.36 -14.42 -45.13
CA GLY A 14 35.74 -15.38 -44.20
C GLY A 14 36.05 -15.12 -42.72
N ALA A 15 37.16 -14.44 -42.40
CA ALA A 15 37.48 -14.07 -41.02
C ALA A 15 36.54 -12.97 -40.50
N TRP A 16 36.11 -12.04 -41.36
CA TRP A 16 35.10 -11.04 -41.02
C TRP A 16 33.71 -11.65 -40.76
N SER A 17 33.34 -12.68 -41.54
CA SER A 17 32.10 -13.43 -41.30
C SER A 17 32.14 -14.24 -40.01
N MET A 18 33.28 -14.85 -39.68
CA MET A 18 33.47 -15.63 -38.45
C MET A 18 33.53 -14.73 -37.22
N VAL A 19 34.21 -13.58 -37.32
CA VAL A 19 34.22 -12.53 -36.29
C VAL A 19 32.83 -11.93 -36.11
N SER A 20 32.06 -11.64 -37.17
CA SER A 20 30.66 -11.18 -37.05
C SER A 20 29.72 -12.22 -36.44
N LEU A 21 29.90 -13.50 -36.76
CA LEU A 21 29.09 -14.60 -36.19
C LEU A 21 29.45 -14.87 -34.72
N LEU A 22 30.73 -14.82 -34.36
CA LEU A 22 31.17 -14.83 -32.95
C LEU A 22 30.64 -13.58 -32.22
N GLN A 23 30.73 -12.40 -32.84
CA GLN A 23 30.33 -11.12 -32.25
C GLN A 23 28.83 -11.05 -31.96
N THR A 24 27.96 -11.54 -32.83
CA THR A 24 26.51 -11.57 -32.57
C THR A 24 26.10 -12.70 -31.63
N ALA A 25 26.67 -13.89 -31.77
CA ALA A 25 26.31 -15.04 -30.93
C ALA A 25 26.88 -14.96 -29.51
N GLU A 26 28.11 -14.48 -29.33
CA GLU A 26 28.75 -14.32 -28.02
C GLU A 26 28.21 -13.10 -27.28
N LEU A 27 28.02 -11.94 -27.91
CA LEU A 27 27.40 -10.79 -27.23
C LEU A 27 25.95 -11.08 -26.83
N CYS A 28 25.17 -11.81 -27.65
CA CYS A 28 23.83 -12.24 -27.25
C CYS A 28 23.86 -13.29 -26.13
N SER A 29 24.84 -14.20 -26.15
CA SER A 29 24.97 -15.24 -25.12
C SER A 29 25.52 -14.70 -23.80
N LEU A 30 26.40 -13.70 -23.85
CA LEU A 30 26.93 -12.99 -22.69
C LEU A 30 25.86 -12.07 -22.10
N ARG A 31 25.16 -11.28 -22.92
CA ARG A 31 24.04 -10.43 -22.47
C ARG A 31 22.90 -11.26 -21.86
N ARG A 32 22.54 -12.39 -22.47
CA ARG A 32 21.52 -13.30 -21.92
C ARG A 32 21.97 -13.97 -20.61
N ARG A 33 23.28 -14.16 -20.41
CA ARG A 33 23.84 -14.71 -19.16
C ARG A 33 24.03 -13.65 -18.08
N GLU A 34 24.35 -12.41 -18.44
CA GLU A 34 24.30 -11.25 -17.54
C GLU A 34 22.89 -11.03 -17.02
N GLU A 35 21.87 -11.18 -17.88
CA GLU A 35 20.47 -11.11 -17.48
C GLU A 35 20.11 -12.26 -16.52
N SER A 36 20.56 -13.49 -16.80
CA SER A 36 20.36 -14.63 -15.89
C SER A 36 21.05 -14.44 -14.53
N CYS A 37 22.25 -13.86 -14.48
CA CYS A 37 22.94 -13.56 -13.21
C CYS A 37 22.23 -12.43 -12.46
N ARG A 38 21.77 -11.39 -13.17
CA ARG A 38 20.98 -10.28 -12.59
C ARG A 38 19.68 -10.77 -11.98
N GLU A 39 18.93 -11.62 -12.68
CA GLU A 39 17.63 -12.14 -12.24
C GLU A 39 17.74 -13.16 -11.10
N THR A 40 18.79 -13.99 -11.09
CA THR A 40 18.89 -15.13 -10.15
C THR A 40 19.74 -14.81 -8.92
N LEU A 41 20.78 -13.98 -9.06
CA LEU A 41 21.76 -13.71 -7.99
C LEU A 41 21.70 -12.27 -7.46
N GLN A 42 20.87 -11.40 -8.04
CA GLN A 42 20.86 -9.97 -7.71
C GLN A 42 22.26 -9.36 -7.77
N GLN A 43 23.09 -9.76 -8.74
CA GLN A 43 24.44 -9.20 -8.93
C GLN A 43 24.60 -8.73 -10.37
N LEU A 44 25.32 -7.62 -10.54
CA LEU A 44 25.63 -7.00 -11.82
C LEU A 44 27.13 -7.08 -12.08
N ILE A 45 27.51 -7.71 -13.19
CA ILE A 45 28.91 -7.71 -13.63
C ILE A 45 29.24 -6.32 -14.17
N MET A 46 30.21 -5.67 -13.57
CA MET A 46 30.68 -4.31 -13.88
C MET A 46 31.98 -4.28 -14.68
N MET A 47 32.62 -5.42 -14.91
CA MET A 47 33.89 -5.47 -15.64
C MET A 47 33.77 -4.93 -17.07
N SER A 48 34.86 -4.36 -17.61
CA SER A 48 34.88 -3.92 -19.01
C SER A 48 34.74 -5.12 -19.96
N LEU A 49 33.91 -4.96 -20.98
CA LEU A 49 33.67 -6.02 -21.97
C LEU A 49 34.93 -6.25 -22.82
N PRO A 50 35.23 -7.50 -23.22
CA PRO A 50 36.38 -7.81 -24.05
C PRO A 50 36.25 -7.18 -25.44
N ASN A 51 37.31 -6.51 -25.90
CA ASN A 51 37.38 -5.90 -27.22
C ASN A 51 37.62 -6.97 -28.29
N VAL A 52 36.53 -7.46 -28.87
CA VAL A 52 36.52 -8.53 -29.88
C VAL A 52 37.31 -8.16 -31.15
N LEU A 53 37.46 -6.87 -31.46
CA LEU A 53 38.23 -6.43 -32.63
C LEU A 53 39.73 -6.66 -32.43
N ILE A 54 40.24 -6.41 -31.23
CA ILE A 54 41.64 -6.69 -30.89
C ILE A 54 41.89 -8.19 -30.94
N ILE A 55 40.98 -8.99 -30.36
CA ILE A 55 41.04 -10.45 -30.39
C ILE A 55 41.04 -10.97 -31.84
N GLY A 56 40.14 -10.45 -32.69
CA GLY A 56 40.00 -10.87 -34.08
C GLY A 56 41.18 -10.47 -34.97
N LYS A 57 41.80 -9.31 -34.71
CA LYS A 57 42.95 -8.81 -35.49
C LYS A 57 44.25 -9.54 -35.12
N ASN A 58 44.54 -9.71 -33.82
CA ASN A 58 45.76 -10.38 -33.37
C ASN A 58 45.63 -10.95 -31.94
N PRO A 59 45.13 -12.20 -31.79
CA PRO A 59 44.85 -12.79 -30.48
C PRO A 59 46.11 -13.11 -29.67
N PHE A 60 47.28 -13.19 -30.31
CA PHE A 60 48.56 -13.49 -29.65
C PHE A 60 49.41 -12.25 -29.39
N SER A 61 48.89 -11.05 -29.66
CA SER A 61 49.50 -9.81 -29.18
C SER A 61 49.34 -9.69 -27.66
N GLU A 62 50.14 -8.84 -27.03
CA GLU A 62 50.00 -8.52 -25.60
C GLU A 62 48.57 -8.05 -25.29
N GLN A 63 48.08 -7.06 -26.04
CA GLN A 63 46.71 -6.57 -25.97
C GLN A 63 45.68 -7.67 -26.28
N GLY A 64 45.88 -8.48 -27.32
CA GLY A 64 44.97 -9.57 -27.67
C GLY A 64 44.86 -10.61 -26.55
N THR A 65 45.97 -10.91 -25.88
CA THR A 65 46.00 -11.85 -24.74
C THR A 65 45.24 -11.27 -23.53
N GLU A 66 45.36 -9.97 -23.28
CA GLU A 66 44.59 -9.28 -22.23
C GLU A 66 43.08 -9.31 -22.52
N GLU A 67 42.66 -9.06 -23.76
CA GLU A 67 41.24 -9.12 -24.14
C GLU A 67 40.68 -10.56 -24.10
N VAL A 68 41.48 -11.56 -24.49
CA VAL A 68 41.12 -12.98 -24.32
C VAL A 68 41.02 -13.33 -22.83
N LYS A 69 41.89 -12.80 -21.97
CA LYS A 69 41.79 -13.00 -20.52
C LYS A 69 40.48 -12.44 -19.98
N LYS A 70 40.06 -11.24 -20.38
CA LYS A 70 38.75 -10.65 -20.00
C LYS A 70 37.59 -11.56 -20.42
N LEU A 71 37.64 -12.11 -21.64
CA LEU A 71 36.62 -13.05 -22.13
C LEU A 71 36.57 -14.34 -21.29
N LEU A 72 37.73 -14.94 -21.00
CA LEU A 72 37.81 -16.14 -20.17
C LEU A 72 37.34 -15.90 -18.74
N LEU A 73 37.66 -14.73 -18.18
CA LEU A 73 37.27 -14.32 -16.84
C LEU A 73 35.74 -14.15 -16.74
N LEU A 74 35.12 -13.56 -17.76
CA LEU A 74 33.66 -13.43 -17.85
C LEU A 74 32.96 -14.80 -17.97
N LEU A 75 33.50 -15.71 -18.78
CA LEU A 75 33.00 -17.08 -18.91
C LEU A 75 33.13 -17.87 -17.61
N LEU A 76 34.25 -17.71 -16.89
CA LEU A 76 34.46 -18.30 -15.58
C LEU A 76 33.42 -17.78 -14.58
N GLY A 77 33.22 -16.46 -14.51
CA GLY A 77 32.20 -15.83 -13.68
C GLY A 77 30.82 -16.43 -13.92
N CYS A 78 30.40 -16.52 -15.19
CA CYS A 78 29.16 -17.19 -15.58
C CYS A 78 29.10 -18.65 -15.13
N ALA A 79 30.18 -19.42 -15.29
CA ALA A 79 30.21 -20.84 -14.94
C ALA A 79 30.07 -21.07 -13.43
N VAL A 80 30.74 -20.26 -12.61
CA VAL A 80 30.70 -20.41 -11.14
C VAL A 80 29.48 -19.75 -10.48
N GLN A 81 28.71 -18.98 -11.25
CA GLN A 81 27.48 -18.32 -10.81
C GLN A 81 26.21 -18.95 -11.40
N CYS A 82 26.32 -19.94 -12.29
CA CYS A 82 25.15 -20.58 -12.89
C CYS A 82 24.45 -21.59 -11.95
N GLN A 83 23.27 -22.07 -12.37
CA GLN A 83 22.50 -23.10 -11.65
C GLN A 83 23.24 -24.43 -11.46
N LYS A 84 24.28 -24.69 -12.26
CA LYS A 84 25.13 -25.89 -12.20
C LYS A 84 26.53 -25.60 -11.64
N LYS A 85 26.69 -24.52 -10.86
CA LYS A 85 28.00 -24.08 -10.34
C LYS A 85 28.75 -25.20 -9.62
N GLU A 86 28.05 -26.07 -8.90
CA GLU A 86 28.64 -27.18 -8.15
C GLU A 86 29.42 -28.14 -9.08
N GLU A 87 28.87 -28.45 -10.26
CA GLU A 87 29.54 -29.31 -11.26
C GLU A 87 30.84 -28.66 -11.78
N PHE A 88 30.83 -27.33 -11.97
CA PHE A 88 32.01 -26.59 -12.44
C PHE A 88 33.07 -26.47 -11.34
N ILE A 89 32.66 -26.20 -10.11
CA ILE A 89 33.58 -26.12 -8.95
C ILE A 89 34.23 -27.49 -8.69
N GLU A 90 33.49 -28.59 -8.78
CA GLU A 90 34.06 -29.94 -8.63
C GLU A 90 35.12 -30.24 -9.70
N ARG A 91 34.89 -29.84 -10.95
CA ARG A 91 35.90 -29.97 -12.03
C ARG A 91 37.14 -29.13 -11.75
N ILE A 92 36.99 -27.91 -11.25
CA ILE A 92 38.12 -27.04 -10.86
C ILE A 92 38.90 -27.65 -9.69
N GLN A 93 38.22 -28.32 -8.75
CA GLN A 93 38.86 -29.06 -7.67
C GLN A 93 39.67 -30.28 -8.17
N GLY A 94 39.41 -30.79 -9.36
CA GLY A 94 40.22 -31.83 -10.02
C GLY A 94 41.53 -31.35 -10.64
N LEU A 95 41.75 -30.03 -10.75
CA LEU A 95 42.97 -29.45 -11.31
C LEU A 95 44.17 -29.58 -10.35
N ASP A 96 45.37 -29.46 -10.90
CA ASP A 96 46.61 -29.36 -10.11
C ASP A 96 46.57 -28.15 -9.17
N PHE A 97 47.39 -28.22 -8.12
CA PHE A 97 47.35 -27.26 -7.01
C PHE A 97 47.56 -25.82 -7.47
N ASP A 98 48.55 -25.57 -8.33
CA ASP A 98 48.91 -24.23 -8.77
C ASP A 98 47.83 -23.63 -9.69
N THR A 99 47.32 -24.41 -10.64
CA THR A 99 46.22 -23.99 -11.52
C THR A 99 44.94 -23.73 -10.74
N LYS A 100 44.62 -24.59 -9.76
CA LYS A 100 43.46 -24.40 -8.89
C LYS A 100 43.55 -23.11 -8.07
N ALA A 101 44.72 -22.83 -7.49
CA ALA A 101 44.94 -21.59 -6.73
C ALA A 101 44.80 -20.35 -7.62
N ALA A 102 45.35 -20.38 -8.85
CA ALA A 102 45.21 -19.30 -9.81
C ALA A 102 43.75 -19.08 -10.24
N VAL A 103 43.01 -20.16 -10.56
CA VAL A 103 41.59 -20.08 -10.91
C VAL A 103 40.76 -19.59 -9.73
N ALA A 104 41.07 -20.00 -8.49
CA ALA A 104 40.38 -19.53 -7.30
C ALA A 104 40.54 -18.01 -7.08
N ALA A 105 41.72 -17.45 -7.34
CA ALA A 105 41.93 -16.01 -7.32
C ALA A 105 41.06 -15.29 -8.36
N HIS A 106 40.96 -15.84 -9.57
CA HIS A 106 40.07 -15.30 -10.61
C HIS A 106 38.58 -15.46 -10.30
N ILE A 107 38.18 -16.53 -9.60
CA ILE A 107 36.81 -16.67 -9.08
C ILE A 107 36.52 -15.54 -8.10
N GLN A 108 37.42 -15.26 -7.14
CA GLN A 108 37.25 -14.15 -6.20
C GLN A 108 37.14 -12.80 -6.93
N GLU A 109 37.98 -12.59 -7.95
CA GLU A 109 37.96 -11.39 -8.79
C GLU A 109 36.61 -11.15 -9.49
N VAL A 110 35.87 -12.21 -9.85
CA VAL A 110 34.57 -12.12 -10.54
C VAL A 110 33.35 -12.40 -9.67
N THR A 111 33.53 -12.50 -8.36
CA THR A 111 32.42 -12.76 -7.42
C THR A 111 32.43 -11.85 -6.20
N HIS A 112 33.61 -11.41 -5.75
CA HIS A 112 33.79 -10.64 -4.52
C HIS A 112 34.51 -9.30 -4.72
N ASN A 113 35.12 -9.06 -5.89
CA ASN A 113 35.73 -7.76 -6.18
C ASN A 113 34.66 -6.73 -6.56
N GLN A 114 34.47 -5.74 -5.70
CA GLN A 114 33.48 -4.68 -5.89
C GLN A 114 33.74 -3.82 -7.14
N GLU A 115 34.95 -3.81 -7.67
CA GLU A 115 35.26 -3.10 -8.93
C GLU A 115 34.70 -3.83 -10.16
N ASN A 116 34.47 -5.15 -10.04
CA ASN A 116 34.07 -6.02 -11.14
C ASN A 116 32.64 -6.58 -10.99
N VAL A 117 32.10 -6.62 -9.77
CA VAL A 117 30.76 -7.13 -9.47
C VAL A 117 30.07 -6.19 -8.48
N PHE A 118 28.90 -5.70 -8.86
CA PHE A 118 28.05 -4.87 -8.04
C PHE A 118 26.86 -5.68 -7.53
N ASP A 119 26.76 -5.83 -6.23
CA ASP A 119 25.64 -6.53 -5.60
C ASP A 119 24.42 -5.61 -5.47
N LEU A 120 23.30 -6.03 -6.03
CA LEU A 120 22.04 -5.26 -6.07
C LEU A 120 21.27 -5.37 -4.75
N GLN A 121 21.62 -6.30 -3.86
CA GLN A 121 21.02 -6.37 -2.52
C GLN A 121 21.27 -5.09 -1.71
N TRP A 122 22.37 -4.38 -2.00
CA TRP A 122 22.68 -3.07 -1.41
C TRP A 122 21.64 -1.99 -1.74
N MET A 123 20.81 -2.18 -2.77
CA MET A 123 19.71 -1.26 -3.11
C MET A 123 18.41 -1.59 -2.36
N GLU A 124 18.29 -2.77 -1.75
CA GLU A 124 17.08 -3.23 -1.04
C GLU A 124 17.14 -2.99 0.49
N VAL A 125 18.33 -2.71 1.04
CA VAL A 125 18.52 -2.48 2.49
C VAL A 125 18.19 -1.02 2.85
N THR A 126 17.09 -0.80 3.58
CA THR A 126 16.63 0.53 4.01
C THR A 126 17.34 1.12 5.23
N ASP A 127 18.20 0.36 5.91
CA ASP A 127 18.80 0.75 7.20
C ASP A 127 20.35 0.61 7.16
N MET A 128 20.98 1.37 6.26
CA MET A 128 22.43 1.39 6.08
C MET A 128 23.06 2.50 6.92
N SER A 129 24.17 2.20 7.60
CA SER A 129 24.93 3.21 8.34
C SER A 129 25.55 4.22 7.37
N GLN A 130 25.68 5.48 7.80
CA GLN A 130 26.26 6.53 6.96
C GLN A 130 27.72 6.24 6.56
N GLU A 131 28.44 5.43 7.36
CA GLU A 131 29.82 5.00 7.11
C GLU A 131 29.93 3.98 5.96
N ASP A 132 28.88 3.20 5.70
CA ASP A 132 28.84 2.20 4.63
C ASP A 132 28.33 2.77 3.29
N ILE A 133 27.49 3.81 3.35
CA ILE A 133 26.89 4.44 2.16
C ILE A 133 27.92 5.23 1.35
N GLU A 134 28.82 5.95 2.03
CA GLU A 134 29.79 6.83 1.36
C GLU A 134 30.80 6.09 0.44
N PRO A 135 31.44 4.98 0.86
CA PRO A 135 32.28 4.20 -0.05
C PRO A 135 31.48 3.55 -1.19
N LEU A 136 30.24 3.12 -0.93
CA LEU A 136 29.35 2.57 -1.96
C LEU A 136 29.02 3.61 -3.04
N LEU A 137 28.60 4.82 -2.64
CA LEU A 137 28.31 5.93 -3.55
C LEU A 137 29.54 6.34 -4.36
N LYS A 138 30.72 6.36 -3.73
CA LYS A 138 31.99 6.65 -4.40
C LYS A 138 32.33 5.59 -5.46
N ASN A 139 32.12 4.31 -5.14
CA ASN A 139 32.30 3.22 -6.09
C ASN A 139 31.28 3.29 -7.24
N MET A 140 30.01 3.56 -6.95
CA MET A 140 29.00 3.77 -8.00
C MET A 140 29.35 4.95 -8.92
N ALA A 141 29.84 6.05 -8.35
CA ALA A 141 30.27 7.21 -9.12
C ALA A 141 31.48 6.89 -10.02
N SER A 142 32.47 6.12 -9.54
CA SER A 142 33.61 5.69 -10.35
C SER A 142 33.19 4.73 -11.47
N HIS A 143 32.25 3.82 -11.20
CA HIS A 143 31.65 2.95 -12.19
C HIS A 143 30.90 3.71 -13.28
N LEU A 144 30.03 4.64 -12.90
CA LEU A 144 29.29 5.47 -13.85
C LEU A 144 30.22 6.28 -14.74
N LYS A 145 31.28 6.85 -14.14
CA LYS A 145 32.30 7.56 -14.91
C LYS A 145 32.97 6.64 -15.93
N ARG A 146 33.43 5.46 -15.50
CA ARG A 146 34.06 4.48 -16.40
C ARG A 146 33.11 4.05 -17.53
N LEU A 147 31.84 3.80 -17.25
CA LEU A 147 30.86 3.43 -18.28
C LEU A 147 30.61 4.56 -19.30
N ILE A 148 30.68 5.82 -18.87
CA ILE A 148 30.59 6.97 -19.77
C ILE A 148 31.85 7.03 -20.65
N ASP A 149 33.03 6.87 -20.05
CA ASP A 149 34.31 6.86 -20.78
C ASP A 149 34.34 5.71 -21.81
N GLU A 150 33.94 4.49 -21.42
CA GLU A 150 33.84 3.31 -22.31
C GLU A 150 32.83 3.53 -23.45
N ARG A 151 31.67 4.14 -23.16
CA ARG A 151 30.67 4.49 -24.18
C ARG A 151 31.25 5.45 -25.21
N ASP A 152 31.99 6.46 -24.76
CA ASP A 152 32.56 7.48 -25.63
C ASP A 152 33.67 6.88 -26.50
N GLU A 153 34.54 6.04 -25.95
CA GLU A 153 35.55 5.27 -26.69
C GLU A 153 34.93 4.34 -27.75
N HIS A 154 33.86 3.62 -27.39
CA HIS A 154 33.12 2.78 -28.34
C HIS A 154 32.46 3.60 -29.45
N SER A 155 31.92 4.77 -29.12
CA SER A 155 31.34 5.68 -30.10
C SER A 155 32.38 6.17 -31.11
N GLU A 156 33.58 6.51 -30.66
CA GLU A 156 34.71 6.90 -31.52
C GLU A 156 35.11 5.74 -32.44
N THR A 157 35.28 4.54 -31.89
CA THR A 157 35.59 3.31 -32.65
C THR A 157 34.54 3.01 -33.73
N ILE A 158 33.24 3.20 -33.43
CA ILE A 158 32.16 2.99 -34.41
C ILE A 158 32.27 3.98 -35.57
N VAL A 159 32.60 5.24 -35.29
CA VAL A 159 32.79 6.26 -36.32
C VAL A 159 33.97 5.89 -37.21
N GLU A 160 35.13 5.56 -36.64
CA GLU A 160 36.33 5.14 -37.39
C GLU A 160 36.05 3.95 -38.32
N LEU A 161 35.40 2.90 -37.80
CA LEU A 161 35.05 1.71 -38.59
C LEU A 161 34.01 2.01 -39.69
N SER A 162 33.10 2.95 -39.43
CA SER A 162 32.10 3.37 -40.42
C SER A 162 32.76 4.15 -41.58
N GLU A 163 33.77 4.97 -41.27
CA GLU A 163 34.56 5.69 -42.27
C GLU A 163 35.44 4.74 -43.11
N GLU A 164 36.08 3.73 -42.48
CA GLU A 164 36.85 2.71 -43.19
C GLU A 164 35.98 1.88 -44.17
N ARG A 165 34.74 1.56 -43.77
CA ARG A 165 33.76 0.86 -44.62
C ARG A 165 33.39 1.69 -45.85
N ASP A 166 33.14 2.98 -45.66
CA ASP A 166 32.68 3.87 -46.73
C ASP A 166 33.83 4.27 -47.67
N GLY A 167 35.07 4.37 -47.16
CA GLY A 167 36.27 4.65 -47.96
C GLY A 167 36.66 3.54 -48.95
N LEU A 168 36.34 2.27 -48.64
CA LEU A 168 36.61 1.12 -49.52
C LEU A 168 35.66 1.02 -50.73
N HIS A 169 34.53 1.71 -50.71
CA HIS A 169 33.54 1.68 -51.78
C HIS A 169 33.82 2.66 -52.96
N PHE A 170 34.86 3.50 -52.87
CA PHE A 170 35.10 4.60 -53.83
C PHE A 170 36.31 4.45 -54.79
N LEU A 171 36.97 3.29 -54.90
CA LEU A 171 38.04 3.10 -55.91
C LEU A 171 37.51 2.51 -57.24
N PRO A 172 37.62 3.24 -58.38
CA PRO A 172 37.34 2.67 -59.69
C PRO A 172 38.52 1.81 -60.16
N HIS A 173 38.27 0.51 -60.36
CA HIS A 173 39.18 -0.39 -61.05
C HIS A 173 39.40 0.06 -62.51
N ALA A 174 40.57 0.62 -62.81
CA ALA A 174 41.07 0.78 -64.18
C ALA A 174 41.84 -0.48 -64.60
N SER A 175 41.21 -1.33 -65.40
CA SER A 175 41.80 -2.55 -65.96
C SER A 175 42.76 -2.21 -67.10
N SER A 176 44.00 -2.65 -66.97
CA SER A 176 45.06 -2.54 -67.97
C SER A 176 44.82 -3.50 -69.14
N SER A 177 44.89 -2.97 -70.37
CA SER A 177 44.91 -3.75 -71.61
C SER A 177 46.24 -3.53 -72.33
N ALA A 178 47.14 -4.50 -72.24
CA ALA A 178 48.40 -4.54 -72.98
C ALA A 178 48.17 -4.98 -74.45
N GLN A 179 48.85 -4.31 -75.39
CA GLN A 179 48.82 -4.58 -76.83
C GLN A 179 50.04 -5.38 -77.31
N SER A 180 49.80 -6.24 -78.32
CA SER A 180 50.72 -6.71 -79.41
C SER A 180 51.84 -7.74 -79.08
N PRO A 181 52.45 -8.51 -80.04
CA PRO A 181 52.39 -8.40 -81.51
C PRO A 181 52.43 -9.68 -82.42
N CYS A 182 51.98 -9.47 -83.67
CA CYS A 182 52.46 -9.92 -85.00
C CYS A 182 52.70 -11.41 -85.43
N SER A 183 52.09 -11.73 -86.59
CA SER A 183 52.58 -12.43 -87.81
C SER A 183 53.09 -13.89 -87.84
N SER A 184 52.44 -14.65 -88.75
CA SER A 184 52.62 -16.03 -89.26
C SER A 184 54.03 -16.50 -89.70
N PRO A 185 54.30 -17.82 -89.91
CA PRO A 185 54.10 -18.42 -91.26
C PRO A 185 53.79 -19.94 -91.34
N GLY A 186 53.29 -20.40 -92.50
CA GLY A 186 53.90 -21.56 -93.18
C GLY A 186 53.53 -23.02 -92.84
N MET A 187 52.44 -23.52 -93.42
CA MET A 187 52.26 -24.88 -93.97
C MET A 187 52.20 -26.13 -93.06
N LYS A 188 52.23 -26.03 -91.73
CA LYS A 188 51.51 -26.97 -90.83
C LYS A 188 50.03 -26.58 -90.65
N ARG A 189 49.51 -25.87 -91.66
CA ARG A 189 48.46 -24.82 -91.53
C ARG A 189 47.02 -25.35 -91.58
N THR A 190 46.78 -26.63 -91.79
CA THR A 190 45.42 -27.19 -91.82
C THR A 190 45.03 -27.78 -90.47
N GLU A 191 45.85 -28.67 -89.90
CA GLU A 191 45.61 -29.26 -88.57
C GLU A 191 45.75 -28.22 -87.45
N SER A 192 46.83 -27.41 -87.45
CA SER A 192 46.99 -26.32 -86.48
C SER A 192 45.87 -25.28 -86.57
N ARG A 193 45.35 -25.00 -87.78
CA ARG A 193 44.23 -24.06 -87.98
C ARG A 193 42.90 -24.67 -87.58
N GLN A 194 42.71 -25.98 -87.76
CA GLN A 194 41.54 -26.70 -87.26
C GLN A 194 41.55 -26.76 -85.72
N HIS A 195 42.67 -27.10 -85.09
CA HIS A 195 42.83 -27.02 -83.63
C HIS A 195 42.57 -25.61 -83.09
N LEU A 196 43.16 -24.57 -83.69
CA LEU A 196 42.88 -23.18 -83.33
C LEU A 196 41.41 -22.78 -83.55
N SER A 197 40.74 -23.35 -84.57
CA SER A 197 39.31 -23.08 -84.81
C SER A 197 38.40 -23.72 -83.75
N VAL A 198 38.78 -24.91 -83.26
CA VAL A 198 38.07 -25.59 -82.17
C VAL A 198 38.31 -24.84 -80.86
N GLU A 199 39.55 -24.47 -80.54
CA GLU A 199 39.86 -23.67 -79.36
C GLU A 199 39.14 -22.31 -79.37
N LEU A 200 39.05 -21.66 -80.54
CA LEU A 200 38.26 -20.44 -80.71
C LEU A 200 36.77 -20.69 -80.49
N ALA A 201 36.22 -21.80 -81.00
CA ALA A 201 34.83 -22.17 -80.81
C ALA A 201 34.52 -22.47 -79.33
N ASP A 202 35.42 -23.16 -78.64
CA ASP A 202 35.32 -23.47 -77.21
C ASP A 202 35.43 -22.23 -76.34
N ALA A 203 36.38 -21.33 -76.66
CA ALA A 203 36.48 -20.02 -76.02
C ALA A 203 35.20 -19.20 -76.25
N LYS A 204 34.64 -19.23 -77.46
CA LYS A 204 33.39 -18.54 -77.80
C LYS A 204 32.18 -19.14 -77.08
N ALA A 205 32.12 -20.46 -76.94
CA ALA A 205 31.11 -21.16 -76.15
C ALA A 205 31.25 -20.85 -74.65
N LYS A 206 32.47 -20.79 -74.12
CA LYS A 206 32.75 -20.39 -72.74
C LYS A 206 32.33 -18.94 -72.47
N ILE A 207 32.60 -18.02 -73.40
CA ILE A 207 32.12 -16.62 -73.30
C ILE A 207 30.59 -16.58 -73.27
N ARG A 208 29.89 -17.37 -74.09
CA ARG A 208 28.42 -17.43 -74.06
C ARG A 208 27.89 -17.96 -72.73
N ARG A 209 28.48 -19.03 -72.18
CA ARG A 209 28.10 -19.57 -70.86
C ARG A 209 28.32 -18.56 -69.75
N LEU A 210 29.49 -17.91 -69.70
CA LEU A 210 29.78 -16.87 -68.70
C LEU A 210 28.83 -15.67 -68.80
N ARG A 211 28.36 -15.31 -70.00
CA ARG A 211 27.35 -14.25 -70.17
C ARG A 211 25.98 -14.67 -69.64
N GLN A 212 25.55 -15.89 -69.92
CA GLN A 212 24.31 -16.44 -69.39
C GLN A 212 24.36 -16.52 -67.85
N GLU A 213 25.45 -17.03 -67.28
CA GLU A 213 25.66 -17.07 -65.83
C GLU A 213 25.64 -15.67 -65.22
N LEU A 214 26.20 -14.66 -65.91
CA LEU A 214 26.14 -13.27 -65.46
C LEU A 214 24.71 -12.72 -65.45
N GLU A 215 23.92 -13.00 -66.49
CA GLU A 215 22.50 -12.59 -66.57
C GLU A 215 21.69 -13.25 -65.45
N GLU A 216 21.83 -14.56 -65.23
CA GLU A 216 21.16 -15.29 -64.16
C GLU A 216 21.56 -14.76 -62.76
N LYS A 217 22.85 -14.45 -62.56
CA LYS A 217 23.31 -13.83 -61.30
C LYS A 217 22.78 -12.41 -61.12
N THR A 218 22.55 -11.68 -62.21
CA THR A 218 21.97 -10.34 -62.16
C THR A 218 20.49 -10.37 -61.77
N GLU A 219 19.75 -11.35 -62.30
CA GLU A 219 18.34 -11.60 -61.92
C GLU A 219 18.23 -12.01 -60.45
N GLN A 220 19.01 -13.00 -60.01
CA GLN A 220 19.06 -13.41 -58.60
C GLN A 220 19.40 -12.25 -57.65
N LEU A 221 20.30 -11.35 -58.06
CA LEU A 221 20.67 -10.18 -57.28
C LEU A 221 19.53 -9.14 -57.21
N LEU A 222 18.70 -9.03 -58.25
CA LEU A 222 17.51 -8.17 -58.24
C LEU A 222 16.44 -8.73 -57.30
N ASP A 223 16.19 -10.04 -57.32
CA ASP A 223 15.23 -10.70 -56.43
C ASP A 223 15.65 -10.53 -54.97
N CYS A 224 16.91 -10.84 -54.63
CA CYS A 224 17.42 -10.65 -53.27
C CYS A 224 17.37 -9.19 -52.79
N LYS A 225 17.53 -8.21 -53.70
CA LYS A 225 17.37 -6.79 -53.36
C LYS A 225 15.93 -6.44 -53.01
N GLN A 226 14.95 -6.94 -53.77
CA GLN A 226 13.54 -6.71 -53.48
C GLN A 226 13.11 -7.37 -52.17
N GLU A 227 13.58 -8.59 -51.90
CA GLU A 227 13.35 -9.27 -50.62
C GLU A 227 13.92 -8.45 -49.44
N LEU A 228 15.14 -7.90 -49.61
CA LEU A 228 15.77 -7.06 -48.59
C LEU A 228 14.98 -5.77 -48.35
N GLU A 229 14.54 -5.08 -49.41
CA GLU A 229 13.69 -3.89 -49.28
C GLU A 229 12.36 -4.20 -48.57
N GLN A 230 11.76 -5.36 -48.86
CA GLN A 230 10.53 -5.80 -48.22
C GLN A 230 10.73 -6.07 -46.72
N ILE A 231 11.82 -6.76 -46.36
CA ILE A 231 12.18 -7.02 -44.96
C ILE A 231 12.49 -5.71 -44.22
N GLU A 232 13.16 -4.75 -44.86
CA GLU A 232 13.42 -3.43 -44.27
C GLU A 232 12.15 -2.64 -43.97
N MET A 233 11.15 -2.69 -44.88
CA MET A 233 9.85 -2.07 -44.63
C MET A 233 9.12 -2.73 -43.46
N GLU A 234 9.13 -4.05 -43.38
CA GLU A 234 8.50 -4.78 -42.29
C GLU A 234 9.19 -4.53 -40.94
N LEU A 235 10.52 -4.43 -40.93
CA LEU A 235 11.29 -4.06 -39.75
C LEU A 235 10.88 -2.67 -39.24
N LYS A 236 10.78 -1.67 -40.13
CA LYS A 236 10.33 -0.32 -39.76
C LYS A 236 8.91 -0.33 -39.20
N ARG A 237 8.00 -1.12 -39.79
CA ARG A 237 6.63 -1.29 -39.31
C ARG A 237 6.61 -1.88 -37.89
N LEU A 238 7.36 -2.95 -37.65
CA LEU A 238 7.45 -3.60 -36.34
C LEU A 238 8.12 -2.71 -35.29
N GLN A 239 9.13 -1.93 -35.67
CA GLN A 239 9.75 -0.94 -34.78
C GLN A 239 8.74 0.13 -34.35
N GLN A 240 7.93 0.65 -35.27
CA GLN A 240 6.88 1.62 -34.93
C GLN A 240 5.80 1.01 -34.03
N GLU A 241 5.39 -0.22 -34.32
CA GLU A 241 4.42 -0.96 -33.48
C GLU A 241 4.96 -1.19 -32.07
N ASN A 242 6.24 -1.56 -31.94
CA ASN A 242 6.89 -1.73 -30.64
C ASN A 242 6.91 -0.41 -29.83
N MET A 243 7.22 0.72 -30.47
CA MET A 243 7.18 2.04 -29.82
C MET A 243 5.78 2.41 -29.33
N ASN A 244 4.75 2.10 -30.11
CA ASN A 244 3.36 2.32 -29.72
C ASN A 244 2.98 1.44 -28.53
N LEU A 245 3.30 0.13 -28.58
CA LEU A 245 3.04 -0.80 -27.47
C LEU A 245 3.77 -0.40 -26.18
N LEU A 246 5.00 0.12 -26.27
CA LEU A 246 5.72 0.67 -25.13
C LEU A 246 5.03 1.91 -24.54
N SER A 247 4.44 2.75 -25.40
CA SER A 247 3.64 3.90 -24.96
C SER A 247 2.37 3.44 -24.24
N ASP A 248 1.64 2.49 -24.81
CA ASP A 248 0.42 1.94 -24.21
C ASP A 248 0.72 1.25 -22.87
N ALA A 249 1.84 0.52 -22.77
CA ALA A 249 2.29 -0.09 -21.53
C ALA A 249 2.61 0.95 -20.44
N ARG A 250 3.15 2.13 -20.81
CA ARG A 250 3.36 3.26 -19.89
C ARG A 250 2.02 3.83 -19.42
N SER A 251 1.09 4.08 -20.33
CA SER A 251 -0.25 4.59 -19.99
C SER A 251 -1.02 3.61 -19.10
N ALA A 252 -0.95 2.31 -19.38
CA ALA A 252 -1.58 1.27 -18.58
C ALA A 252 -1.01 1.22 -17.15
N ARG A 253 0.30 1.48 -16.95
CA ARG A 253 0.88 1.65 -15.61
C ARG A 253 0.25 2.82 -14.87
N MET A 254 0.19 4.00 -15.49
CA MET A 254 -0.41 5.20 -14.89
C MET A 254 -1.87 4.97 -14.47
N TYR A 255 -2.66 4.29 -15.31
CA TYR A 255 -4.05 3.98 -14.97
C TYR A 255 -4.18 2.98 -13.81
N ARG A 256 -3.23 2.04 -13.67
CA ARG A 256 -3.21 1.14 -12.51
C ARG A 256 -2.92 1.91 -11.23
N ASP A 257 -1.95 2.81 -11.25
CA ASP A 257 -1.61 3.64 -10.10
C ASP A 257 -2.80 4.53 -9.68
N GLU A 258 -3.52 5.09 -10.66
CA GLU A 258 -4.75 5.85 -10.40
C GLU A 258 -5.86 4.98 -9.81
N LEU A 259 -6.05 3.76 -10.33
CA LEU A 259 -7.01 2.81 -9.78
C LEU A 259 -6.67 2.42 -8.33
N ASP A 260 -5.40 2.22 -8.01
CA ASP A 260 -4.97 1.88 -6.65
C ASP A 260 -5.19 3.05 -5.69
N ALA A 261 -4.88 4.29 -6.12
CA ALA A 261 -5.21 5.49 -5.35
C ALA A 261 -6.73 5.66 -5.12
N LEU A 262 -7.56 5.30 -6.10
CA LEU A 262 -9.02 5.33 -5.96
C LEU A 262 -9.53 4.23 -5.03
N ARG A 263 -8.93 3.03 -5.05
CA ARG A 263 -9.25 1.94 -4.12
C ARG A 263 -8.96 2.34 -2.67
N GLU A 264 -7.80 2.94 -2.41
CA GLU A 264 -7.47 3.44 -1.07
C GLU A 264 -8.45 4.51 -0.59
N LYS A 265 -8.87 5.41 -1.48
CA LYS A 265 -9.89 6.42 -1.17
C LYS A 265 -11.24 5.76 -0.85
N ALA A 266 -11.66 4.75 -1.59
CA ALA A 266 -12.89 4.02 -1.33
C ALA A 266 -12.88 3.36 0.06
N VAL A 267 -11.80 2.66 0.40
CA VAL A 267 -11.63 2.07 1.75
C VAL A 267 -11.69 3.12 2.86
N ARG A 268 -11.13 4.32 2.61
CA ARG A 268 -11.19 5.43 3.57
C ARG A 268 -12.62 5.96 3.73
N VAL A 269 -13.38 6.04 2.65
CA VAL A 269 -14.80 6.44 2.70
C VAL A 269 -15.59 5.43 3.53
N ASP A 270 -15.44 4.13 3.29
CA ASP A 270 -16.14 3.09 4.06
C ASP A 270 -15.88 3.21 5.57
N LYS A 271 -14.63 3.49 5.96
CA LYS A 271 -14.26 3.75 7.36
C LYS A 271 -14.98 4.97 7.92
N LEU A 272 -14.96 6.10 7.20
CA LEU A 272 -15.65 7.33 7.63
C LEU A 272 -17.17 7.14 7.71
N GLU A 273 -17.77 6.36 6.80
CA GLU A 273 -19.20 6.02 6.84
C GLU A 273 -19.56 5.19 8.07
N SER A 274 -18.69 4.24 8.46
CA SER A 274 -18.85 3.45 9.68
C SER A 274 -18.76 4.31 10.94
N GLU A 275 -17.83 5.27 10.98
CA GLU A 275 -17.70 6.23 12.08
C GLU A 275 -18.92 7.17 12.15
N LEU A 276 -19.38 7.67 11.00
CA LEU A 276 -20.60 8.48 10.93
C LEU A 276 -21.81 7.73 11.46
N SER A 277 -21.93 6.43 11.14
CA SER A 277 -23.01 5.59 11.65
C SER A 277 -22.96 5.46 13.17
N ARG A 278 -21.77 5.24 13.74
CA ARG A 278 -21.56 5.24 15.21
C ARG A 278 -21.89 6.58 15.85
N TYR A 279 -21.52 7.70 15.23
CA TYR A 279 -21.86 9.02 15.76
C TYR A 279 -23.36 9.30 15.70
N LYS A 280 -24.06 8.80 14.68
CA LYS A 280 -25.52 8.86 14.62
C LYS A 280 -26.14 8.08 15.78
N GLU A 281 -25.71 6.85 16.05
CA GLU A 281 -26.22 6.07 17.18
C GLU A 281 -26.02 6.80 18.51
N ARG A 282 -24.81 7.33 18.76
CA ARG A 282 -24.52 8.14 19.96
C ARG A 282 -25.42 9.37 20.08
N LEU A 283 -25.76 10.01 18.95
CA LEU A 283 -26.69 11.13 18.94
C LEU A 283 -28.09 10.71 19.39
N HIS A 284 -28.59 9.57 18.91
CA HIS A 284 -29.88 9.03 19.34
C HIS A 284 -29.88 8.73 20.85
N ASP A 285 -28.79 8.18 21.40
CA ASP A 285 -28.65 7.95 22.84
C ASP A 285 -28.73 9.26 23.63
N ILE A 286 -28.02 10.31 23.17
CA ILE A 286 -28.07 11.63 23.80
C ILE A 286 -29.48 12.21 23.77
N GLU A 287 -30.19 12.10 22.64
CA GLU A 287 -31.58 12.54 22.51
C GLU A 287 -32.51 11.78 23.47
N PHE A 288 -32.32 10.47 23.59
CA PHE A 288 -33.05 9.64 24.55
C PHE A 288 -32.83 10.08 26.00
N TYR A 289 -31.57 10.24 26.42
CA TYR A 289 -31.28 10.67 27.79
C TYR A 289 -31.75 12.10 28.07
N LYS A 290 -31.69 12.99 27.07
CA LYS A 290 -32.24 14.34 27.18
C LYS A 290 -33.75 14.29 27.43
N ALA A 291 -34.50 13.50 26.66
CA ALA A 291 -35.93 13.33 26.87
C ALA A 291 -36.23 12.76 28.26
N ARG A 292 -35.44 11.78 28.71
CA ARG A 292 -35.59 11.20 30.05
C ARG A 292 -35.31 12.20 31.18
N VAL A 293 -34.34 13.09 31.00
CA VAL A 293 -34.04 14.17 31.95
C VAL A 293 -35.20 15.16 32.04
N GLU A 294 -35.79 15.55 30.91
CA GLU A 294 -36.95 16.46 30.91
C GLU A 294 -38.18 15.82 31.59
N GLU A 295 -38.48 14.55 31.31
CA GLU A 295 -39.55 13.81 32.00
C GLU A 295 -39.32 13.77 33.53
N LEU A 296 -38.09 13.48 33.97
CA LEU A 296 -37.77 13.48 35.39
C LEU A 296 -37.85 14.87 36.03
N LYS A 297 -37.59 15.95 35.27
CA LYS A 297 -37.80 17.32 35.78
C LYS A 297 -39.27 17.63 35.96
N GLU A 298 -40.13 17.22 35.02
CA GLU A 298 -41.58 17.37 35.13
C GLU A 298 -42.13 16.56 36.32
N ASP A 299 -41.70 15.31 36.49
CA ASP A 299 -42.06 14.47 37.64
C ASP A 299 -41.64 15.12 38.97
N ASN A 300 -40.42 15.66 39.05
CA ASN A 300 -39.95 16.36 40.25
C ASN A 300 -40.73 17.65 40.52
N GLN A 301 -41.12 18.38 39.47
CA GLN A 301 -41.93 19.59 39.61
C GLN A 301 -43.29 19.27 40.23
N VAL A 302 -43.97 18.23 39.73
CA VAL A 302 -45.26 17.76 40.29
C VAL A 302 -45.10 17.30 41.74
N LEU A 303 -43.99 16.61 42.07
CA LEU A 303 -43.69 16.22 43.44
C LEU A 303 -43.48 17.42 44.37
N LEU A 304 -42.78 18.46 43.91
CA LEU A 304 -42.58 19.69 44.67
C LEU A 304 -43.90 20.43 44.91
N GLU A 305 -44.74 20.55 43.88
CA GLU A 305 -46.08 21.16 44.01
C GLU A 305 -46.96 20.39 44.99
N THR A 306 -46.95 19.06 44.93
CA THR A 306 -47.67 18.20 45.88
C THR A 306 -47.15 18.36 47.29
N LYS A 307 -45.82 18.44 47.46
CA LYS A 307 -45.18 18.69 48.75
C LYS A 307 -45.65 20.03 49.33
N THR A 308 -45.58 21.11 48.55
CA THR A 308 -46.02 22.44 49.00
C THR A 308 -47.48 22.44 49.41
N MET A 309 -48.37 21.81 48.62
CA MET A 309 -49.78 21.65 48.99
C MET A 309 -49.96 20.92 50.33
N LEU A 310 -49.21 19.83 50.57
CA LEU A 310 -49.27 19.09 51.84
C LEU A 310 -48.72 19.91 53.02
N GLU A 311 -47.66 20.69 52.80
CA GLU A 311 -47.13 21.63 53.79
C GLU A 311 -48.17 22.69 54.17
N ASP A 312 -48.88 23.26 53.20
CA ASP A 312 -49.98 24.21 53.44
C ASP A 312 -51.15 23.58 54.20
N GLN A 313 -51.52 22.33 53.87
CA GLN A 313 -52.56 21.59 54.59
C GLN A 313 -52.15 21.29 56.04
N LEU A 314 -50.88 20.94 56.26
CA LEU A 314 -50.34 20.70 57.59
C LEU A 314 -50.38 21.98 58.43
N GLU A 315 -49.94 23.11 57.86
CA GLU A 315 -49.96 24.41 58.51
C GLU A 315 -51.38 24.87 58.84
N GLY A 316 -52.32 24.69 57.90
CA GLY A 316 -53.75 24.94 58.16
C GLY A 316 -54.32 24.07 59.29
N THR A 317 -53.85 22.83 59.43
CA THR A 317 -54.26 21.94 60.53
C THR A 317 -53.68 22.39 61.87
N ARG A 318 -52.42 22.84 61.90
CA ARG A 318 -51.80 23.44 63.08
C ARG A 318 -52.53 24.69 63.54
N ALA A 319 -52.84 25.61 62.62
CA ALA A 319 -53.60 26.83 62.95
C ALA A 319 -54.99 26.53 63.53
N ARG A 320 -55.71 25.53 63.00
CA ARG A 320 -56.99 25.07 63.58
C ARG A 320 -56.81 24.47 64.96
N SER A 321 -55.74 23.71 65.17
CA SER A 321 -55.38 23.18 66.50
C SER A 321 -55.11 24.31 67.48
N ASP A 322 -54.31 25.31 67.11
CA ASP A 322 -54.02 26.46 67.97
C ASP A 322 -55.32 27.21 68.35
N LYS A 323 -56.22 27.39 67.38
CA LYS A 323 -57.54 28.00 67.64
C LYS A 323 -58.40 27.17 68.59
N LEU A 324 -58.37 25.84 68.45
CA LEU A 324 -59.05 24.93 69.38
C LEU A 324 -58.51 25.12 70.81
N HIS A 325 -57.18 25.18 70.98
CA HIS A 325 -56.55 25.39 72.29
C HIS A 325 -56.94 26.76 72.90
N GLU A 326 -57.02 27.83 72.10
CA GLU A 326 -57.53 29.13 72.55
C GLU A 326 -58.98 29.05 73.05
N LEU A 327 -59.86 28.42 72.27
CA LEU A 327 -61.28 28.27 72.63
C LEU A 327 -61.45 27.38 73.87
N GLU A 328 -60.64 26.32 74.01
CA GLU A 328 -60.62 25.48 75.21
C GLU A 328 -60.19 26.29 76.45
N LYS A 329 -59.18 27.16 76.31
CA LYS A 329 -58.76 28.08 77.37
C LYS A 329 -59.87 29.04 77.77
N GLU A 330 -60.56 29.66 76.80
CA GLU A 330 -61.71 30.53 77.06
C GLU A 330 -62.87 29.77 77.72
N ASN A 331 -63.15 28.54 77.27
CA ASN A 331 -64.19 27.69 77.85
C ASN A 331 -63.90 27.36 79.32
N LEU A 332 -62.66 27.03 79.65
CA LEU A 332 -62.22 26.80 81.02
C LEU A 332 -62.35 28.08 81.87
N GLN A 333 -62.00 29.24 81.34
CA GLN A 333 -62.18 30.52 82.03
C GLN A 333 -63.65 30.84 82.30
N LEU A 334 -64.54 30.60 81.33
CA LEU A 334 -65.99 30.79 81.51
C LEU A 334 -66.56 29.80 82.53
N LYS A 335 -66.13 28.53 82.51
CA LYS A 335 -66.50 27.53 83.52
C LYS A 335 -66.08 27.96 84.93
N ALA A 336 -64.87 28.49 85.08
CA ALA A 336 -64.40 29.03 86.36
C ALA A 336 -65.27 30.21 86.83
N LYS A 337 -65.55 31.18 85.95
CA LYS A 337 -66.44 32.32 86.26
C LYS A 337 -67.86 31.88 86.66
N LEU A 338 -68.42 30.88 85.95
CA LEU A 338 -69.73 30.32 86.30
C LEU A 338 -69.70 29.69 87.69
N HIS A 339 -68.65 28.91 88.00
CA HIS A 339 -68.46 28.32 89.31
C HIS A 339 -68.39 29.39 90.42
N ASP A 340 -67.64 30.47 90.20
CA ASP A 340 -67.53 31.59 91.14
C ASP A 340 -68.90 32.27 91.37
N MET A 341 -69.68 32.48 90.30
CA MET A 341 -71.03 33.05 90.38
C MET A 341 -72.03 32.12 91.10
N GLU A 342 -71.94 30.81 90.88
CA GLU A 342 -72.74 29.80 91.61
C GLU A 342 -72.42 29.81 93.09
N MET A 343 -71.13 29.92 93.45
CA MET A 343 -70.69 30.06 94.84
C MET A 343 -71.20 31.36 95.47
N ALA A 344 -71.19 32.48 94.74
CA ALA A 344 -71.78 33.74 95.19
C ALA A 344 -73.30 33.62 95.43
N MET A 345 -74.05 33.06 94.47
CA MET A 345 -75.50 32.81 94.62
C MET A 345 -75.84 31.82 95.74
N LYS A 346 -74.95 30.86 96.04
CA LYS A 346 -75.09 29.96 97.19
C LYS A 346 -74.86 30.73 98.49
N GLY A 347 -73.81 31.56 98.55
CA GLY A 347 -73.54 32.44 99.69
C GLY A 347 -74.63 33.48 99.95
N ASP A 348 -75.29 34.01 98.92
CA ASP A 348 -76.45 34.89 99.06
C ASP A 348 -77.69 34.14 99.57
N ARG A 349 -77.93 32.90 99.08
CA ARG A 349 -78.99 32.02 99.60
C ARG A 349 -78.79 31.64 101.06
N ASP A 350 -77.54 31.49 101.51
CA ASP A 350 -77.21 31.19 102.91
C ASP A 350 -77.36 32.43 103.83
N ARG A 351 -77.47 33.65 103.28
CA ARG A 351 -77.65 34.90 104.05
C ARG A 351 -79.10 35.40 104.15
N ASP A 352 -80.03 34.89 103.34
CA ASP A 352 -81.43 35.35 103.31
C ASP A 352 -82.39 34.35 104.01
N PRO A 353 -82.91 34.64 105.22
CA PRO A 353 -83.71 33.68 105.99
C PRO A 353 -85.12 33.41 105.45
N HIS A 354 -85.60 34.15 104.44
CA HIS A 354 -86.99 34.07 103.96
C HIS A 354 -87.18 33.38 102.60
N TRP A 355 -86.14 32.79 101.99
CA TRP A 355 -86.26 32.03 100.72
C TRP A 355 -86.87 30.61 100.87
N SER A 356 -87.28 30.21 102.08
CA SER A 356 -87.92 28.90 102.30
C SER A 356 -89.44 28.93 102.10
N THR A 357 -89.92 29.17 100.87
CA THR A 357 -91.20 28.62 100.34
C THR A 357 -91.41 29.04 98.87
N GLY A 358 -90.98 28.21 97.93
CA GLY A 358 -91.22 28.45 96.50
C GLY A 358 -90.91 27.22 95.64
N GLN A 359 -91.97 26.57 95.15
CA GLN A 359 -92.07 25.56 94.09
C GLN A 359 -90.85 24.67 93.78
N LYS A 360 -91.04 23.35 93.99
CA LYS A 360 -90.32 22.31 93.25
C LYS A 360 -90.60 22.48 91.76
N PHE A 361 -89.77 23.24 91.07
CA PHE A 361 -89.62 23.12 89.63
C PHE A 361 -88.88 21.81 89.37
N GLN A 362 -89.56 20.82 88.79
CA GLN A 362 -88.91 19.63 88.26
C GLN A 362 -87.90 20.11 87.23
N GLY A 363 -86.61 20.07 87.59
CA GLY A 363 -85.54 20.07 86.61
C GLY A 363 -85.78 18.93 85.61
N PRO A 364 -85.25 19.05 84.39
CA PRO A 364 -85.48 18.07 83.34
C PRO A 364 -85.19 16.65 83.86
N ASN A 365 -86.10 15.73 83.51
CA ASN A 365 -86.09 14.34 83.97
C ASN A 365 -84.72 13.70 83.71
N GLN A 366 -84.30 12.73 84.52
CA GLN A 366 -82.96 12.11 84.41
C GLN A 366 -82.66 11.56 82.99
N GLU A 367 -83.71 11.14 82.27
CA GLU A 367 -83.68 10.78 80.86
C GLU A 367 -83.25 11.91 79.91
N GLN A 368 -83.57 13.17 80.21
CA GLN A 368 -83.27 14.32 79.35
C GLN A 368 -81.84 14.81 79.55
N LYS A 369 -81.30 14.73 80.78
CA LYS A 369 -79.86 14.88 81.03
C LYS A 369 -79.04 13.75 80.39
N GLU A 370 -79.52 12.51 80.44
CA GLU A 370 -78.88 11.41 79.71
C GLU A 370 -78.98 11.59 78.20
N ARG A 371 -80.09 12.12 77.65
CA ARG A 371 -80.19 12.45 76.22
C ARG A 371 -79.24 13.56 75.81
N GLU A 372 -79.10 14.63 76.60
CA GLU A 372 -78.12 15.70 76.32
C GLU A 372 -76.68 15.21 76.47
N HIS A 373 -76.40 14.34 77.45
CA HIS A 373 -75.06 13.77 77.61
C HIS A 373 -74.75 12.77 76.49
N LYS A 374 -75.73 11.93 76.08
CA LYS A 374 -75.63 11.03 74.92
C LYS A 374 -75.48 11.80 73.61
N GLN A 375 -76.23 12.88 73.42
CA GLN A 375 -76.12 13.77 72.25
C GLN A 375 -74.73 14.43 72.20
N GLY A 376 -74.25 14.96 73.34
CA GLY A 376 -72.89 15.52 73.44
C GLY A 376 -71.78 14.50 73.22
N THR A 377 -71.95 13.23 73.63
CA THR A 377 -71.00 12.15 73.29
C THR A 377 -71.10 11.73 71.83
N GLN A 378 -72.29 11.71 71.25
CA GLN A 378 -72.52 11.32 69.85
C GLN A 378 -72.00 12.39 68.86
N ASP A 379 -72.07 13.67 69.24
CA ASP A 379 -71.46 14.77 68.48
C ASP A 379 -69.92 14.76 68.60
N ARG A 380 -69.38 14.33 69.75
CA ARG A 380 -67.93 14.17 69.96
C ARG A 380 -67.38 12.94 69.25
N GLU A 381 -68.12 11.84 69.23
CA GLU A 381 -67.83 10.65 68.42
C GLU A 381 -67.99 10.95 66.92
N GLY A 382 -68.99 11.74 66.54
CA GLY A 382 -69.15 12.27 65.18
C GLY A 382 -67.94 13.07 64.73
N CYS A 383 -67.52 14.07 65.50
CA CYS A 383 -66.32 14.87 65.21
C CYS A 383 -65.02 14.04 65.18
N THR A 384 -64.87 13.04 66.05
CA THR A 384 -63.68 12.15 66.03
C THR A 384 -63.73 11.14 64.88
N HIS A 385 -64.91 10.72 64.43
CA HIS A 385 -65.07 9.92 63.22
C HIS A 385 -64.75 10.74 61.96
N THR A 386 -65.19 12.00 61.88
CA THR A 386 -64.82 12.92 60.78
C THR A 386 -63.32 13.20 60.77
N LEU A 387 -62.68 13.40 61.93
CA LEU A 387 -61.22 13.54 62.05
C LEU A 387 -60.47 12.26 61.66
N ARG A 388 -60.98 11.06 61.99
CA ARG A 388 -60.42 9.78 61.50
C ARG A 388 -60.66 9.57 60.01
N GLN A 389 -61.77 10.06 59.46
CA GLN A 389 -62.10 9.98 58.04
C GLN A 389 -61.20 10.92 57.23
N TRP A 390 -60.94 12.14 57.73
CA TRP A 390 -59.92 13.05 57.20
C TRP A 390 -58.50 12.49 57.33
N GLY A 391 -58.16 11.86 58.47
CA GLY A 391 -56.89 11.16 58.66
C GLY A 391 -56.73 9.91 57.78
N CYS A 392 -57.83 9.23 57.41
CA CYS A 392 -57.82 8.09 56.49
C CYS A 392 -57.84 8.50 55.01
N SER A 393 -58.27 9.71 54.66
CA SER A 393 -58.14 10.27 53.31
C SER A 393 -56.69 10.65 52.97
N ILE A 394 -55.80 10.78 53.96
CA ILE A 394 -54.34 10.81 53.77
C ILE A 394 -53.81 9.37 53.69
N ARG A 395 -54.41 8.56 52.81
CA ARG A 395 -53.82 7.28 52.38
C ARG A 395 -53.31 7.53 50.97
N ILE A 396 -52.00 7.68 50.85
CA ILE A 396 -51.28 7.76 49.58
C ILE A 396 -51.80 6.62 48.70
N SER A 397 -52.42 6.99 47.57
CA SER A 397 -52.83 6.01 46.57
C SER A 397 -51.59 5.23 46.13
N PRO A 398 -51.60 3.88 46.13
CA PRO A 398 -50.52 3.13 45.54
C PRO A 398 -50.50 3.46 44.04
N ARG A 399 -49.34 3.89 43.53
CA ARG A 399 -49.07 4.05 42.08
C ARG A 399 -49.62 2.84 41.31
N PRO A 400 -50.29 3.02 40.16
CA PRO A 400 -50.57 1.90 39.28
C PRO A 400 -49.24 1.29 38.81
N ALA A 401 -49.08 -0.01 39.05
CA ALA A 401 -48.01 -0.80 38.48
C ALA A 401 -48.25 -0.89 36.96
N GLY A 402 -47.33 -0.33 36.18
CA GLY A 402 -47.38 -0.45 34.72
C GLY A 402 -46.47 0.55 34.03
N LEU A 403 -45.22 0.17 33.81
CA LEU A 403 -44.57 0.13 32.49
C LEU A 403 -43.25 -0.62 32.67
N GLY A 404 -43.09 -1.70 31.91
CA GLY A 404 -42.13 -2.77 32.17
C GLY A 404 -40.68 -2.32 32.13
N LEU A 405 -39.96 -2.64 33.21
CA LEU A 405 -38.53 -2.92 33.16
C LEU A 405 -38.34 -4.16 32.27
N LYS A 406 -38.14 -3.96 30.96
CA LYS A 406 -37.35 -4.91 30.19
C LYS A 406 -35.93 -4.80 30.72
N LYS A 407 -35.53 -5.74 31.57
CA LYS A 407 -34.12 -6.06 31.78
C LYS A 407 -33.57 -6.49 30.42
N HIS A 408 -32.92 -5.57 29.71
CA HIS A 408 -31.92 -5.99 28.74
C HIS A 408 -30.71 -6.44 29.56
N GLU A 409 -30.44 -7.75 29.51
CA GLU A 409 -29.15 -8.30 29.87
C GLU A 409 -28.07 -7.49 29.14
N ILE A 410 -27.23 -6.83 29.94
CA ILE A 410 -25.92 -6.38 29.48
C ILE A 410 -25.14 -7.65 29.22
N LYS A 411 -24.97 -8.02 27.95
CA LYS A 411 -23.90 -8.94 27.56
C LYS A 411 -22.57 -8.25 27.89
N PRO A 412 -21.64 -8.91 28.59
CA PRO A 412 -20.28 -8.40 28.70
C PRO A 412 -19.61 -8.61 27.34
N ASP A 413 -19.46 -7.53 26.57
CA ASP A 413 -18.51 -7.54 25.46
C ASP A 413 -17.10 -7.58 26.07
N SER A 414 -16.41 -8.64 25.70
CA SER A 414 -15.00 -8.92 25.90
C SER A 414 -14.13 -7.66 25.72
N LEU A 415 -13.58 -7.19 26.84
CA LEU A 415 -12.33 -6.43 26.84
C LEU A 415 -11.23 -7.35 26.30
N ASN A 416 -10.83 -7.18 25.04
CA ASN A 416 -9.49 -7.54 24.61
C ASN A 416 -8.55 -6.43 25.08
N ILE A 417 -7.99 -6.62 26.28
CA ILE A 417 -6.74 -5.98 26.66
C ILE A 417 -5.66 -6.78 25.93
N ALA A 418 -5.08 -6.19 24.89
CA ALA A 418 -3.85 -6.69 24.30
C ALA A 418 -2.72 -6.38 25.28
N ASP A 419 -2.16 -7.44 25.87
CA ASP A 419 -0.88 -7.39 26.56
C ASP A 419 0.20 -7.01 25.54
N ASN A 420 0.73 -5.80 25.70
CA ASN A 420 2.04 -5.42 25.19
C ASN A 420 3.07 -5.89 26.21
N GLU A 421 3.65 -7.07 26.00
CA GLU A 421 4.99 -7.40 26.50
C GLU A 421 5.67 -8.31 25.48
N ASP A 422 6.59 -7.73 24.72
CA ASP A 422 7.84 -8.37 24.31
C ASP A 422 8.86 -7.25 24.07
N TYR A 423 9.87 -7.22 24.94
CA TYR A 423 11.10 -6.43 24.85
C TYR A 423 12.28 -7.41 24.96
#